data_AF-A0A836VGC6-F1
#
_entry.id   AF-A0A836VGC6-F1
#
_cell.length_a   1.000
_cell.length_b   1.000
_cell.length_c   1.000
_cell.angle_alpha   90.00
_cell.angle_beta   90.00
_cell.angle_gamma   90.00
#
_symmetry.space_group_name_H-M   'P 1'
#
loop_
_entity.id
_entity.type
_entity.pdbx_description
1 polymer ?
#
loop_
_entity_poly.entity_id
_entity_poly.type
_entity_poly.pdbx_seq_one_letter_code
_entity_poly.pdbx_strand_id
1 'polypeptide(L)'
;VEEPIQPYNFSGYAHLRANGGIPLSAGENLHTIAEFAALISAGGVDFPEPDLTTCGGITPWIKIAHLADAHGLPITSHGAHDIHVHLLAAVPNNAYLEVHGFGLDPYIEHSIEIREGFATAPDRPGHGMIFDWEGLEAFRVN
;
A
#
# COMPACT_ATOMS: atom_id res chain seq x y z
N VAL A 1 -3.62 -13.77 -5.47
CA VAL A 1 -5.05 -13.37 -5.46
C VAL A 1 -5.24 -12.46 -4.28
N GLU A 2 -5.95 -11.37 -4.49
CA GLU A 2 -6.16 -10.29 -3.52
C GLU A 2 -7.56 -10.39 -2.94
N GLU A 3 -7.66 -10.15 -1.63
CA GLU A 3 -8.87 -10.20 -0.81
C GLU A 3 -10.00 -11.18 -1.24
N PRO A 4 -9.73 -12.50 -1.37
CA PRO A 4 -10.73 -13.46 -1.85
C PRO A 4 -11.85 -13.75 -0.85
N ILE A 5 -11.72 -13.29 0.40
CA ILE A 5 -12.66 -13.51 1.50
C ILE A 5 -12.72 -12.28 2.41
N GLN A 6 -13.65 -12.29 3.36
CA GLN A 6 -13.81 -11.22 4.36
C GLN A 6 -12.47 -10.85 5.04
N PRO A 7 -12.05 -9.56 5.04
CA PRO A 7 -10.72 -9.12 5.47
C PRO A 7 -10.30 -9.61 6.87
N TYR A 8 -11.24 -9.60 7.82
CA TYR A 8 -10.99 -9.97 9.22
C TYR A 8 -11.01 -11.50 9.47
N ASN A 9 -11.27 -12.33 8.45
CA ASN A 9 -11.25 -13.79 8.58
C ASN A 9 -9.82 -14.34 8.49
N PHE A 10 -8.97 -13.96 9.44
CA PHE A 10 -7.54 -14.32 9.43
C PHE A 10 -7.29 -15.83 9.45
N SER A 11 -8.13 -16.60 10.14
CA SER A 11 -8.08 -18.07 10.09
C SER A 11 -8.44 -18.62 8.70
N GLY A 12 -9.39 -17.98 8.00
CA GLY A 12 -9.75 -18.32 6.63
C GLY A 12 -8.60 -18.05 5.67
N TYR A 13 -7.92 -16.91 5.83
CA TYR A 13 -6.73 -16.56 5.07
C TYR A 13 -5.61 -17.59 5.28
N ALA A 14 -5.33 -17.95 6.54
CA ALA A 14 -4.35 -19.00 6.87
C ALA A 14 -4.72 -20.36 6.23
N HIS A 15 -5.99 -20.74 6.28
CA HIS A 15 -6.49 -21.95 5.65
C HIS A 15 -6.31 -21.91 4.12
N LEU A 16 -6.69 -20.80 3.48
CA LEU A 16 -6.55 -20.62 2.04
C LEU A 16 -5.09 -20.66 1.62
N ARG A 17 -4.19 -19.99 2.34
CA ARG A 17 -2.77 -19.97 2.00
C ARG A 17 -2.15 -21.36 2.11
N ALA A 18 -2.50 -22.12 3.15
CA ALA A 18 -1.99 -23.46 3.36
C ALA A 18 -2.48 -24.49 2.32
N ASN A 19 -3.62 -24.24 1.66
CA ASN A 19 -4.29 -25.24 0.80
C ASN A 19 -4.51 -24.79 -0.66
N GLY A 20 -4.41 -23.50 -0.97
CA GLY A 20 -4.83 -22.92 -2.25
C GLY A 20 -3.75 -22.89 -3.32
N GLY A 21 -2.47 -22.90 -2.93
CA GLY A 21 -1.32 -22.91 -3.85
C GLY A 21 -1.08 -21.62 -4.64
N ILE A 22 -1.94 -20.61 -4.50
CA ILE A 22 -1.82 -19.28 -5.10
C ILE A 22 -1.44 -18.29 -3.98
N PRO A 23 -0.42 -17.43 -4.17
CA PRO A 23 -0.06 -16.43 -3.17
C PRO A 23 -1.23 -15.49 -2.82
N LEU A 24 -1.35 -15.14 -1.54
CA LEU A 24 -2.39 -14.25 -1.04
C LEU A 24 -1.86 -12.84 -0.78
N SER A 25 -2.60 -11.85 -1.27
CA SER A 25 -2.47 -10.44 -0.87
C SER A 25 -3.69 -10.05 -0.04
N ALA A 26 -3.47 -9.31 1.03
CA ALA A 26 -4.52 -8.78 1.91
C ALA A 26 -3.97 -7.63 2.76
N GLY A 27 -4.83 -6.65 3.09
CA GLY A 27 -4.43 -5.57 4.00
C GLY A 27 -5.09 -4.22 3.76
N GLU A 28 -5.64 -3.95 2.56
CA GLU A 28 -6.24 -2.65 2.23
C GLU A 28 -7.35 -2.24 3.22
N ASN A 29 -8.09 -3.22 3.72
CA ASN A 29 -9.19 -3.05 4.67
C ASN A 29 -8.78 -3.16 6.15
N LEU A 30 -7.48 -3.24 6.45
CA LEU A 30 -6.95 -3.26 7.83
C LEU A 30 -6.42 -1.88 8.21
N HIS A 31 -6.82 -1.41 9.40
CA HIS A 31 -6.65 0.00 9.80
C HIS A 31 -5.63 0.20 10.91
N THR A 32 -5.10 -0.88 11.49
CA THR A 32 -4.20 -0.81 12.64
C THR A 32 -3.04 -1.80 12.52
N ILE A 33 -1.91 -1.46 13.14
CA ILE A 33 -0.75 -2.37 13.26
C ILE A 33 -1.16 -3.70 13.92
N ALA A 34 -2.13 -3.67 14.85
CA ALA A 34 -2.59 -4.86 15.55
C ALA A 34 -3.34 -5.84 14.63
N GLU A 35 -4.14 -5.33 13.69
CA GLU A 35 -4.81 -6.16 12.69
C GLU A 35 -3.81 -6.80 11.72
N PHE A 36 -2.83 -6.03 11.25
CA PHE A 36 -1.73 -6.58 10.45
C PHE A 36 -0.94 -7.65 11.21
N ALA A 37 -0.64 -7.41 12.49
CA ALA A 37 0.02 -8.39 13.34
C ALA A 37 -0.81 -9.67 13.50
N ALA A 38 -2.13 -9.57 13.62
CA ALA A 38 -3.00 -10.74 13.69
C ALA A 38 -3.03 -11.53 12.37
N LEU A 39 -3.16 -10.86 11.22
CA LEU A 39 -3.13 -11.49 9.90
C LEU A 39 -1.79 -12.19 9.63
N ILE A 40 -0.68 -11.48 9.86
CA ILE A 40 0.68 -11.99 9.63
C ILE A 40 1.00 -13.15 10.59
N SER A 41 0.66 -13.02 11.87
CA SER A 41 0.91 -14.08 12.87
C SER A 41 0.07 -15.33 12.63
N ALA A 42 -1.13 -15.18 12.05
CA ALA A 42 -1.94 -16.32 11.60
C ALA A 42 -1.31 -17.04 10.39
N GLY A 43 -0.29 -16.45 9.75
CA GLY A 43 0.29 -16.94 8.51
C GLY A 43 -0.66 -16.79 7.33
N GLY A 44 -1.55 -15.79 7.34
CA GLY A 44 -2.64 -15.65 6.38
C GLY A 44 -2.29 -14.95 5.06
N VAL A 45 -1.08 -14.41 4.93
CA VAL A 45 -0.73 -13.54 3.80
C VAL A 45 0.68 -13.81 3.30
N ASP A 46 0.89 -13.63 1.99
CA ASP A 46 2.21 -13.65 1.34
C ASP A 46 2.69 -12.23 1.02
N PHE A 47 1.76 -11.32 0.67
CA PHE A 47 2.01 -9.91 0.39
C PHE A 47 1.06 -9.03 1.21
N PRO A 48 1.45 -8.51 2.39
CA PRO A 48 0.64 -7.55 3.11
C PRO A 48 0.59 -6.21 2.35
N GLU A 49 -0.60 -5.62 2.23
CA GLU A 49 -0.83 -4.41 1.42
C GLU A 49 -1.41 -3.24 2.25
N PRO A 50 -0.66 -2.68 3.21
CA PRO A 50 -1.12 -1.51 3.96
C PRO A 50 -1.34 -0.31 3.04
N ASP A 51 -2.47 0.37 3.28
CA ASP A 51 -2.77 1.68 2.71
C ASP A 51 -2.51 2.75 3.79
N LEU A 52 -1.56 3.65 3.55
CA LEU A 52 -1.23 4.73 4.48
C LEU A 52 -2.43 5.64 4.76
N THR A 53 -3.38 5.76 3.83
CA THR A 53 -4.54 6.64 3.95
C THR A 53 -5.57 6.10 4.94
N THR A 54 -5.54 4.79 5.21
CA THR A 54 -6.50 4.12 6.09
C THR A 54 -5.85 3.57 7.37
N CYS A 55 -4.59 3.13 7.33
CA CYS A 55 -3.91 2.53 8.49
C CYS A 55 -3.35 3.53 9.52
N GLY A 56 -3.62 4.82 9.34
CA GLY A 56 -3.20 5.90 10.24
C GLY A 56 -1.93 6.65 9.81
N GLY A 57 -1.58 6.60 8.52
CA GLY A 57 -0.51 7.40 7.92
C GLY A 57 0.84 6.70 7.81
N ILE A 58 1.87 7.50 7.53
CA ILE A 58 3.25 7.05 7.28
C ILE A 58 3.82 6.25 8.46
N THR A 59 3.60 6.71 9.69
CA THR A 59 4.21 6.07 10.87
C THR A 59 3.68 4.65 11.11
N PRO A 60 2.36 4.40 11.13
CA PRO A 60 1.83 3.04 11.16
C PRO A 60 2.27 2.20 9.97
N TRP A 61 2.24 2.75 8.75
CA TRP A 61 2.66 2.04 7.54
C TRP A 61 4.09 1.50 7.67
N ILE A 62 5.05 2.34 8.09
CA ILE A 62 6.45 1.90 8.29
C ILE A 62 6.58 0.83 9.39
N LYS A 63 5.78 0.92 10.45
CA LYS A 63 5.75 -0.13 11.49
C LYS A 63 5.21 -1.45 10.95
N ILE A 64 4.20 -1.41 10.08
CA ILE A 64 3.65 -2.59 9.40
C ILE A 64 4.69 -3.18 8.44
N ALA A 65 5.40 -2.34 7.68
CA ALA A 65 6.46 -2.80 6.78
C ALA A 65 7.58 -3.54 7.52
N HIS A 66 8.05 -3.01 8.66
CA HIS A 66 9.04 -3.69 9.50
C HIS A 66 8.50 -4.94 10.19
N LEU A 67 7.21 -4.97 10.53
CA LEU A 67 6.55 -6.18 11.03
C LEU A 67 6.53 -7.28 9.96
N ALA A 68 6.20 -6.95 8.72
CA ALA A 68 6.27 -7.88 7.60
C ALA A 68 7.71 -8.37 7.37
N ASP A 69 8.69 -7.46 7.39
CA ASP A 69 10.11 -7.77 7.24
C ASP A 69 10.60 -8.75 8.33
N ALA A 70 10.19 -8.54 9.58
CA ALA A 70 10.51 -9.44 10.69
C ALA A 70 9.95 -10.86 10.51
N HIS A 71 8.93 -11.03 9.67
CA HIS A 71 8.35 -12.33 9.28
C HIS A 71 8.87 -12.83 7.93
N GLY A 72 9.85 -12.14 7.32
CA GLY A 72 10.39 -12.49 6.00
C GLY A 72 9.39 -12.28 4.86
N LEU A 73 8.39 -11.41 5.06
CA LEU A 73 7.36 -11.12 4.07
C LEU A 73 7.73 -9.84 3.29
N PRO A 74 7.60 -9.86 1.95
CA PRO A 74 7.64 -8.64 1.17
C PRO A 74 6.43 -7.76 1.49
N ILE A 75 6.57 -6.44 1.39
CA ILE A 75 5.50 -5.46 1.56
C ILE A 75 5.14 -4.85 0.21
N THR A 76 3.83 -4.76 -0.04
CA THR A 76 3.25 -4.02 -1.17
C THR A 76 2.43 -2.85 -0.62
N SER A 77 1.75 -2.10 -1.47
CA SER A 77 0.88 -1.00 -1.06
C SER A 77 -0.43 -1.03 -1.84
N HIS A 78 -1.50 -0.54 -1.21
CA HIS A 78 -2.78 -0.27 -1.85
C HIS A 78 -3.01 1.25 -1.96
N GLY A 79 -3.49 1.73 -3.10
CA GLY A 79 -3.87 3.12 -3.34
C GLY A 79 -2.69 4.11 -3.29
N ALA A 80 -3.04 5.41 -3.28
CA ALA A 80 -2.15 6.55 -3.00
C ALA A 80 -0.70 6.43 -3.53
N HIS A 81 -0.55 5.99 -4.79
CA HIS A 81 0.74 5.55 -5.33
C HIS A 81 1.81 6.64 -5.40
N ASP A 82 1.39 7.90 -5.55
CA ASP A 82 2.28 9.07 -5.50
C ASP A 82 2.96 9.26 -4.13
N ILE A 83 2.40 8.68 -3.05
CA ILE A 83 3.02 8.69 -1.72
C ILE A 83 3.67 7.34 -1.42
N HIS A 84 3.01 6.22 -1.75
CA HIS A 84 3.54 4.88 -1.46
C HIS A 84 4.87 4.58 -2.15
N VAL A 85 5.16 5.21 -3.30
CA VAL A 85 6.49 5.08 -3.95
C VAL A 85 7.64 5.46 -3.02
N HIS A 86 7.46 6.50 -2.20
CA HIS A 86 8.46 6.93 -1.23
C HIS A 86 8.60 5.93 -0.08
N LEU A 87 7.48 5.37 0.39
CA LEU A 87 7.47 4.43 1.50
C LEU A 87 8.09 3.08 1.11
N LEU A 88 7.76 2.58 -0.07
CA LEU A 88 8.35 1.37 -0.64
C LEU A 88 9.84 1.56 -0.92
N ALA A 89 10.26 2.71 -1.46
CA ALA A 89 11.67 3.02 -1.66
C ALA A 89 12.48 3.10 -0.35
N ALA A 90 11.82 3.35 0.79
CA ALA A 90 12.45 3.52 2.09
C ALA A 90 12.64 2.21 2.88
N VAL A 91 12.07 1.09 2.43
CA VAL A 91 12.12 -0.20 3.16
C VAL A 91 12.78 -1.29 2.32
N PRO A 92 13.55 -2.21 2.94
CA PRO A 92 14.32 -3.22 2.21
C PRO A 92 13.45 -4.37 1.65
N ASN A 93 12.26 -4.58 2.22
CA ASN A 93 11.35 -5.67 1.85
C ASN A 93 10.25 -5.23 0.87
N ASN A 94 10.46 -4.16 0.10
CA ASN A 94 9.48 -3.74 -0.91
C ASN A 94 9.28 -4.82 -2.01
N ALA A 95 8.07 -4.90 -2.56
CA ALA A 95 7.74 -5.78 -3.68
C ALA A 95 7.10 -5.04 -4.86
N TYR A 96 5.84 -4.64 -4.73
CA TYR A 96 5.07 -4.02 -5.80
C TYR A 96 4.48 -2.70 -5.33
N LEU A 97 4.36 -1.76 -6.26
CA LEU A 97 3.59 -0.54 -6.10
C LEU A 97 2.35 -0.68 -6.97
N GLU A 98 1.17 -0.62 -6.36
CA GLU A 98 -0.07 -0.51 -7.14
C GLU A 98 -0.10 0.83 -7.88
N VAL A 99 -0.55 0.84 -9.13
CA VAL A 99 -0.82 2.07 -9.90
C VAL A 99 -2.30 2.08 -10.23
N HIS A 100 -3.07 2.78 -9.41
CA HIS A 100 -4.52 2.82 -9.50
C HIS A 100 -4.98 3.59 -10.74
N GLY A 101 -5.96 3.05 -11.49
CA GLY A 101 -6.51 3.69 -12.69
C GLY A 101 -7.34 4.97 -12.48
N PHE A 102 -7.53 5.42 -11.24
CA PHE A 102 -8.22 6.65 -10.86
C PHE A 102 -7.30 7.51 -9.97
N GLY A 103 -6.04 7.66 -10.39
CA GLY A 103 -5.01 8.38 -9.66
C GLY A 103 -5.28 9.88 -9.52
N LEU A 104 -4.38 10.54 -8.78
CA LEU A 104 -4.46 11.98 -8.54
C LEU A 104 -3.94 12.81 -9.73
N ASP A 105 -3.47 12.17 -10.81
CA ASP A 105 -2.85 12.80 -11.99
C ASP A 105 -3.53 14.08 -12.48
N PRO A 106 -4.88 14.17 -12.59
CA PRO A 106 -5.52 15.39 -13.06
C PRO A 106 -5.51 16.56 -12.06
N TYR A 107 -5.08 16.32 -10.82
CA TYR A 107 -5.19 17.23 -9.68
C TYR A 107 -3.83 17.59 -9.07
N ILE A 108 -2.74 17.05 -9.60
CA ILE A 108 -1.38 17.25 -9.08
C ILE A 108 -0.47 17.76 -10.20
N GLU A 109 0.50 18.60 -9.84
CA GLU A 109 1.43 19.19 -10.82
C GLU A 109 2.33 18.12 -11.47
N HIS A 110 2.65 17.06 -10.73
CA HIS A 110 3.60 16.03 -11.13
C HIS A 110 3.17 14.65 -10.62
N SER A 111 2.69 13.83 -11.55
CA SER A 111 2.46 12.40 -11.33
C SER A 111 3.76 11.63 -11.17
N ILE A 112 3.65 10.43 -10.62
CA ILE A 112 4.73 9.45 -10.59
C ILE A 112 5.23 9.10 -12.01
N GLU A 113 6.56 9.01 -12.16
CA GLU A 113 7.14 8.53 -13.42
C GLU A 113 7.33 7.02 -13.38
N ILE A 114 6.75 6.33 -14.36
CA ILE A 114 6.91 4.88 -14.56
C ILE A 114 7.69 4.65 -15.86
N ARG A 115 8.85 4.01 -15.75
CA ARG A 115 9.71 3.67 -16.88
C ARG A 115 10.06 2.19 -16.83
N GLU A 116 9.82 1.47 -17.93
CA GLU A 116 10.11 0.04 -18.04
C GLU A 116 9.48 -0.82 -16.92
N GLY A 117 8.31 -0.41 -16.42
CA GLY A 117 7.59 -1.10 -15.34
C GLY A 117 8.07 -0.74 -13.93
N PHE A 118 9.01 0.20 -13.79
CA PHE A 118 9.49 0.68 -12.49
C PHE A 118 9.06 2.11 -12.23
N ALA A 119 8.55 2.34 -11.02
CA ALA A 119 8.25 3.67 -10.53
C ALA A 119 9.46 4.25 -9.79
N THR A 120 9.73 5.54 -9.96
CA THR A 120 10.85 6.22 -9.28
C THR A 120 10.33 7.27 -8.31
N ALA A 121 10.73 7.16 -7.03
CA ALA A 121 10.46 8.21 -6.05
C ALA A 121 11.20 9.50 -6.46
N PRO A 122 10.53 10.65 -6.59
CA PRO A 122 11.16 11.88 -7.05
C PRO A 122 12.12 12.47 -6.00
N ASP A 123 13.15 13.18 -6.46
CA ASP A 123 14.12 13.91 -5.61
C ASP A 123 13.57 15.24 -5.02
N ARG A 124 12.27 15.51 -5.22
CA ARG A 124 11.62 16.72 -4.69
C ARG A 124 11.51 16.63 -3.15
N PRO A 125 11.70 17.74 -2.41
CA PRO A 125 11.59 17.71 -0.95
C PRO A 125 10.24 17.20 -0.43
N GLY A 126 10.26 16.48 0.70
CA GLY A 126 9.05 15.93 1.32
C GLY A 126 8.51 14.72 0.56
N HIS A 127 7.18 14.60 0.48
CA HIS A 127 6.51 13.56 -0.32
C HIS A 127 6.26 14.01 -1.77
N GLY A 128 6.84 15.14 -2.21
CA GLY A 128 6.88 15.56 -3.61
C GLY A 128 5.56 15.89 -4.32
N MET A 129 4.42 15.71 -3.67
CA MET A 129 3.07 15.97 -4.22
C MET A 129 2.68 17.43 -4.01
N ILE A 130 2.29 18.07 -5.10
CA ILE A 130 1.83 19.45 -5.14
C ILE A 130 0.51 19.44 -5.92
N PHE A 131 -0.53 20.06 -5.36
CA PHE A 131 -1.81 20.18 -6.03
C PHE A 131 -1.75 21.19 -7.17
N ASP A 132 -2.39 20.85 -8.29
CA ASP A 132 -2.74 21.82 -9.32
C ASP A 132 -3.94 22.66 -8.83
N TRP A 133 -3.63 23.77 -8.15
CA TRP A 133 -4.65 24.65 -7.58
C TRP A 133 -5.52 25.31 -8.65
N GLU A 134 -4.99 25.56 -9.84
CA GLU A 134 -5.76 26.14 -10.95
C GLU A 134 -6.76 25.11 -11.49
N GLY A 135 -6.30 23.87 -11.74
CA GLY A 135 -7.15 22.76 -12.16
C GLY A 135 -8.24 22.41 -11.13
N LEU A 136 -7.95 22.59 -9.84
CA LEU A 136 -8.90 22.30 -8.76
C LEU A 136 -10.02 23.34 -8.60
N GLU A 137 -9.91 24.56 -9.14
CA GLU A 137 -10.95 25.60 -8.97
C GLU A 137 -12.30 25.13 -9.53
N ALA A 138 -12.30 24.31 -10.58
CA ALA A 138 -13.52 23.72 -11.15
C ALA A 138 -14.28 22.78 -10.20
N PHE A 139 -13.63 22.29 -9.14
CA PHE A 139 -14.18 21.34 -8.16
C PHE A 139 -14.48 22.00 -6.81
N ARG A 140 -14.33 23.33 -6.71
CA ARG A 140 -14.53 24.07 -5.47
C ARG A 140 -15.96 23.93 -4.97
N VAL A 141 -16.10 23.46 -3.73
CA VAL A 141 -17.36 23.40 -2.97
C VAL A 141 -17.45 24.59 -2.02
N ASN A 142 -18.66 25.14 -1.87
CA ASN A 142 -18.97 26.28 -1.01
C ASN A 142 -19.05 25.91 0.47
#